data_AF-A1AXB2-F1
#
_entry.id   AF-A1AXB2-F1
#
_cell.length_a   1.000
_cell.length_b   1.000
_cell.length_c   1.000
_cell.angle_alpha   90.00
_cell.angle_beta   90.00
_cell.angle_gamma   90.00
#
_symmetry.space_group_name_H-M   'P 1'
#
loop_
_entity.id
_entity.type
_entity.pdbx_description
1 polymer ?
#
loop_
_entity_poly.entity_id
_entity_poly.type
_entity_poly.pdbx_seq_one_letter_code
_entity_poly.pdbx_strand_id
1 'polypeptide(L)'
;MIKLSVSQAARKLGVSRAQIQVQINSGKLQTHEGYVTTDSIRLAYPKINLHLEQDKHIQKMQQIKANAMFKTCAADTVKQENEQMLISIITSLKSKLYKEELKNEHYVMVFEELDSRLYVLEKCCHAQDKEPLHKLQYWIRNQSSLN
;
A
#
# COMPACT_ATOMS: atom_id res chain seq x y z
N MET A 1 33.34 -31.85 8.68
CA MET A 1 32.98 -32.71 9.83
C MET A 1 32.98 -31.84 11.09
N ILE A 2 31.83 -31.64 11.74
CA ILE A 2 31.73 -30.74 12.91
C ILE A 2 32.20 -31.51 14.15
N LYS A 3 33.29 -31.05 14.77
CA LYS A 3 33.83 -31.60 16.03
C LYS A 3 33.25 -30.80 17.20
N LEU A 4 32.64 -31.48 18.17
CA LEU A 4 32.11 -30.89 19.40
C LEU A 4 32.91 -31.40 20.59
N SER A 5 33.24 -30.52 21.53
CA SER A 5 33.74 -30.97 22.83
C SER A 5 32.66 -31.74 23.59
N VAL A 6 33.06 -32.60 24.53
CA VAL A 6 32.13 -33.37 25.38
C VAL A 6 31.10 -32.46 26.08
N SER A 7 31.53 -31.28 26.54
CA SER A 7 30.66 -30.29 27.18
C SER A 7 29.67 -29.64 26.22
N GLN A 8 30.09 -29.36 24.98
CA GLN A 8 29.20 -28.82 23.94
C GLN A 8 28.19 -29.86 23.46
N ALA A 9 28.60 -31.13 23.36
CA ALA A 9 27.71 -32.24 23.05
C ALA A 9 26.65 -32.43 24.16
N ALA A 10 27.07 -32.38 25.43
CA ALA A 10 26.18 -32.48 26.60
C ALA A 10 25.10 -31.38 26.59
N ARG A 11 25.52 -30.14 26.33
CA ARG A 11 24.60 -29.00 26.23
C ARG A 11 23.61 -29.12 25.07
N LYS A 12 24.06 -29.56 23.89
CA LYS A 12 23.20 -29.75 22.71
C LYS A 12 22.21 -30.91 22.87
N LEU A 13 22.58 -31.94 23.63
CA LEU A 13 21.75 -33.11 23.87
C LEU A 13 20.84 -32.95 25.10
N GLY A 14 21.05 -31.93 25.94
CA GLY A 14 20.31 -31.73 27.18
C GLY A 14 20.62 -32.79 28.26
N VAL A 15 21.80 -33.42 28.19
CA VAL A 15 22.23 -34.50 29.11
C VAL A 15 23.45 -34.07 29.92
N SER A 16 23.70 -34.73 31.05
CA SER A 16 24.88 -34.44 31.88
C SER A 16 26.18 -34.89 31.18
N ARG A 17 27.27 -34.15 31.40
CA ARG A 17 28.62 -34.54 30.95
C ARG A 17 29.00 -35.95 31.41
N ALA A 18 28.59 -36.33 32.61
CA ALA A 18 28.83 -37.66 33.16
C ALA A 18 28.15 -38.75 32.32
N GLN A 19 26.94 -38.51 31.83
CA GLN A 19 26.22 -39.46 30.97
C GLN A 19 26.90 -39.63 29.62
N ILE A 20 27.45 -38.55 29.04
CA ILE A 20 28.27 -38.66 27.83
C ILE A 20 29.54 -39.46 28.11
N GLN A 21 30.21 -39.22 29.24
CA GLN A 21 31.42 -39.96 29.61
C GLN A 21 31.14 -41.46 29.78
N VAL A 22 30.00 -41.84 30.35
CA VAL A 22 29.57 -43.25 30.46
C VAL A 22 29.34 -43.87 29.08
N GLN A 23 28.79 -43.13 28.11
CA GLN A 23 28.61 -43.64 26.74
C GLN A 23 29.94 -43.78 25.98
N ILE A 24 30.93 -42.93 26.28
CA ILE A 24 32.28 -43.05 25.74
C ILE A 24 32.97 -44.30 26.33
N ASN A 25 32.93 -44.45 27.65
CA ASN A 25 33.56 -45.57 28.35
C ASN A 25 32.92 -46.93 28.01
N SER A 26 31.64 -46.95 27.64
CA SER A 26 30.94 -48.16 27.16
C SER A 26 31.10 -48.43 25.66
N GLY A 27 31.91 -47.62 24.96
CA GLY A 27 32.21 -47.80 23.53
C GLY A 27 31.07 -47.43 22.58
N LYS A 28 29.92 -46.99 23.10
CA LYS A 28 28.75 -46.59 22.31
C LYS A 28 28.94 -45.25 21.61
N LEU A 29 29.79 -44.37 22.14
CA LEU A 29 30.10 -43.07 21.58
C LEU A 29 31.59 -42.95 21.25
N GLN A 30 31.90 -42.88 19.96
CA GLN A 30 33.27 -42.77 19.46
C GLN A 30 33.81 -41.35 19.67
N THR A 31 35.04 -41.25 20.20
CA THR A 31 35.76 -39.98 20.39
C THR A 31 37.11 -40.01 19.70
N HIS A 32 37.50 -38.89 19.09
CA HIS A 32 38.84 -38.68 18.52
C HIS A 32 39.44 -37.44 19.17
N GLU A 33 40.60 -37.59 19.82
CA GLU A 33 41.33 -36.49 20.48
C GLU A 33 40.50 -35.67 21.48
N GLY A 34 39.60 -36.33 22.23
CA GLY A 34 38.71 -35.65 23.20
C GLY A 34 37.52 -34.91 22.58
N TYR A 35 37.33 -35.01 21.26
CA TYR A 35 36.17 -34.49 20.54
C TYR A 35 35.23 -35.60 20.10
N VAL A 36 33.95 -35.25 20.03
CA VAL A 36 32.88 -36.11 19.53
C VAL A 36 32.35 -35.50 18.24
N THR A 37 32.10 -36.33 17.23
CA THR A 37 31.52 -35.86 15.97
C THR A 37 30.01 -35.87 16.05
N THR A 38 29.36 -34.99 15.28
CA THR A 38 27.89 -34.97 15.16
C THR A 38 27.32 -36.30 14.70
N ASP A 39 28.04 -37.06 13.87
CA ASP A 39 27.60 -38.36 13.36
C ASP A 39 27.69 -39.44 14.44
N SER A 40 28.77 -39.46 15.23
CA SER A 40 28.90 -40.34 16.40
C SER A 40 27.79 -40.09 17.41
N ILE A 41 27.42 -38.83 17.62
CA ILE A 41 26.34 -38.44 18.52
C ILE A 41 24.97 -38.87 17.98
N ARG A 42 24.70 -38.68 16.68
CA ARG A 42 23.44 -39.13 16.05
C ARG A 42 23.24 -40.64 16.15
N LEU A 43 24.32 -41.42 16.05
CA LEU A 43 24.29 -42.87 16.21
C LEU A 43 24.03 -43.31 17.66
N ALA A 44 24.65 -42.64 18.65
CA ALA A 44 24.48 -42.96 20.05
C ALA A 44 23.17 -42.43 20.66
N TYR A 45 22.63 -41.34 20.12
CA TYR A 45 21.42 -40.66 20.58
C TYR A 45 20.43 -40.41 19.43
N PRO A 46 19.88 -41.46 18.79
CA PRO A 46 19.05 -41.34 17.59
C PRO A 46 17.71 -40.63 17.83
N LYS A 47 17.24 -40.58 19.09
CA LYS A 47 15.98 -39.91 19.46
C LYS A 47 16.12 -38.41 19.69
N ILE A 48 17.35 -37.87 19.72
CA ILE A 48 17.61 -36.47 20.05
C ILE A 48 17.93 -35.70 18.76
N ASN A 49 17.09 -34.72 18.43
CA ASN A 49 17.30 -33.89 17.26
C ASN A 49 18.31 -32.77 17.56
N LEU A 50 19.54 -32.90 17.05
CA LEU A 50 20.61 -31.92 17.23
C LEU A 50 20.38 -30.57 16.51
N HIS A 51 19.40 -30.52 15.59
CA HIS A 51 19.10 -29.33 14.79
C HIS A 51 18.01 -28.44 15.38
N LEU A 52 17.54 -28.71 16.61
CA LEU A 52 16.41 -28.01 17.25
C LEU A 52 16.50 -26.47 17.19
N GLU A 53 17.69 -25.89 17.40
CA GLU A 53 17.89 -24.44 17.32
C GLU A 53 17.82 -23.92 15.88
N GLN A 54 18.33 -24.68 14.93
CA GLN A 54 18.30 -24.34 13.51
C GLN A 54 16.87 -24.43 12.96
N ASP A 55 16.11 -25.44 13.38
CA ASP A 55 14.70 -25.62 13.06
C ASP A 55 13.85 -24.47 13.63
N LYS A 56 14.09 -24.04 14.88
CA LYS A 56 13.45 -22.86 15.47
C LYS A 56 13.76 -21.58 14.70
N HIS A 57 15.01 -21.38 14.27
CA HIS A 57 15.40 -20.23 13.47
C HIS A 57 14.72 -20.23 12.09
N ILE A 58 14.63 -21.39 11.44
CA ILE A 58 13.93 -21.56 10.16
C ILE A 58 12.44 -21.26 10.32
N GLN A 59 11.79 -21.78 11.36
CA GLN A 59 10.37 -21.52 11.65
C GLN A 59 10.10 -20.03 11.90
N LYS A 60 10.95 -19.36 12.70
CA LYS A 60 10.84 -17.91 12.92
C LYS A 60 10.99 -17.13 11.61
N MET A 61 11.95 -17.50 10.77
CA MET A 61 12.14 -16.84 9.48
C MET A 61 10.94 -17.04 8.54
N GLN A 62 10.36 -18.25 8.51
CA GLN A 62 9.13 -18.52 7.76
C GLN A 62 7.96 -17.68 8.27
N GLN A 63 7.81 -17.55 9.59
CA GLN A 63 6.76 -16.73 10.20
C GLN A 63 6.94 -15.23 9.88
N ILE A 64 8.18 -14.73 9.94
CA ILE A 64 8.50 -13.35 9.54
C ILE A 64 8.16 -13.13 8.07
N LYS A 65 8.53 -14.06 7.18
CA LYS A 65 8.21 -13.98 5.75
C LYS A 65 6.70 -13.96 5.51
N ALA A 66 5.96 -14.84 6.16
CA ALA A 66 4.49 -14.90 6.04
C ALA A 66 3.83 -13.59 6.52
N ASN A 67 4.26 -13.07 7.66
CA ASN A 67 3.76 -11.81 8.21
C ASN A 67 4.08 -10.61 7.30
N ALA A 68 5.29 -10.57 6.71
CA ALA A 68 5.67 -9.53 5.77
C ALA A 68 4.79 -9.57 4.52
N MET A 69 4.58 -10.76 3.94
CA MET A 69 3.72 -10.93 2.76
C MET A 69 2.27 -10.52 3.03
N PHE A 70 1.72 -10.88 4.20
CA PHE A 70 0.38 -10.45 4.58
C PHE A 70 0.26 -8.93 4.70
N LYS A 71 1.23 -8.27 5.34
CA LYS A 71 1.25 -6.80 5.46
C LYS A 71 1.35 -6.11 4.11
N THR A 72 2.19 -6.60 3.21
CA THR A 72 2.33 -6.06 1.86
C THR A 72 1.02 -6.22 1.08
N CYS A 73 0.41 -7.41 1.11
CA CYS A 73 -0.84 -7.66 0.41
C CYS A 73 -1.99 -6.78 0.94
N ALA A 74 -2.11 -6.62 2.25
CA ALA A 74 -3.09 -5.72 2.86
C ALA A 74 -2.85 -4.24 2.47
N ALA A 75 -1.59 -3.80 2.44
CA ALA A 75 -1.24 -2.46 2.00
C ALA A 75 -1.55 -2.24 0.51
N ASP A 76 -1.30 -3.23 -0.33
CA ASP A 76 -1.59 -3.18 -1.77
C ASP A 76 -3.11 -3.11 -2.03
N THR A 77 -3.92 -3.88 -1.29
CA THR A 77 -5.39 -3.81 -1.39
C THR A 77 -5.91 -2.42 -1.01
N VAL A 78 -5.47 -1.87 0.12
CA VAL A 78 -5.87 -0.52 0.56
C VAL A 78 -5.41 0.55 -0.45
N LYS A 79 -4.22 0.40 -1.02
CA LYS A 79 -3.71 1.30 -2.05
C LYS A 79 -4.58 1.25 -3.30
N GLN A 80 -4.95 0.07 -3.78
CA GLN A 80 -5.79 -0.12 -4.94
C GLN A 80 -7.20 0.45 -4.74
N GLU A 81 -7.80 0.26 -3.56
CA GLU A 81 -9.11 0.84 -3.20
C GLU A 81 -9.05 2.37 -3.20
N ASN A 82 -8.00 2.96 -2.62
CA ASN A 82 -7.79 4.40 -2.61
C ASN A 82 -7.60 4.97 -4.02
N GLU A 83 -6.82 4.30 -4.88
CA GLU A 83 -6.64 4.70 -6.27
C GLU A 83 -7.97 4.68 -7.03
N GLN A 84 -8.79 3.63 -6.86
CA GLN A 84 -10.11 3.56 -7.47
C GLN A 84 -11.04 4.67 -6.98
N MET A 85 -11.04 4.95 -5.67
CA MET A 85 -11.82 6.05 -5.10
C MET A 85 -11.38 7.39 -5.71
N LEU A 86 -10.08 7.67 -5.76
CA LEU A 86 -9.55 8.89 -6.37
C LEU A 86 -9.96 9.04 -7.83
N ILE A 87 -9.83 7.96 -8.63
CA ILE A 87 -10.27 7.97 -10.02
C ILE A 87 -11.76 8.30 -10.12
N SER A 88 -12.60 7.70 -9.27
CA SER A 88 -14.05 7.96 -9.26
C SER A 88 -14.40 9.41 -8.90
N ILE A 89 -13.66 10.00 -7.96
CA ILE A 89 -13.84 11.41 -7.57
C ILE A 89 -13.41 12.32 -8.72
N ILE A 90 -12.26 12.05 -9.35
CA ILE A 90 -11.75 12.84 -10.47
C ILE A 90 -12.73 12.78 -11.66
N THR A 91 -13.28 11.61 -12.00
CA THR A 91 -14.25 11.49 -13.09
C THR A 91 -15.56 12.21 -12.77
N SER A 92 -16.03 12.14 -11.51
CA SER A 92 -17.20 12.89 -11.06
C SER A 92 -16.98 14.40 -11.15
N LEU A 93 -15.83 14.89 -10.67
CA LEU A 93 -15.48 16.31 -10.72
C LEU A 93 -15.34 16.80 -12.16
N LYS A 94 -14.69 16.04 -13.04
CA LYS A 94 -14.60 16.36 -14.47
C LYS A 94 -15.98 16.46 -15.12
N SER A 95 -16.88 15.52 -14.82
CA SER A 95 -18.24 15.55 -15.36
C SER A 95 -19.05 16.75 -14.86
N LYS A 96 -18.89 17.11 -13.57
CA LYS A 96 -19.52 18.31 -13.00
C LYS A 96 -18.97 19.58 -13.63
N LEU A 97 -17.64 19.69 -13.77
CA LEU A 97 -17.00 20.84 -14.40
C LEU A 97 -17.50 21.03 -15.83
N TYR A 98 -17.50 19.97 -16.63
CA TYR A 98 -18.00 20.02 -18.01
C TYR A 98 -19.47 20.44 -18.10
N LYS A 99 -20.32 20.01 -17.14
CA LYS A 99 -21.72 20.46 -17.07
C LYS A 99 -21.82 21.95 -16.75
N GLU A 100 -20.99 22.47 -15.86
CA GLU A 100 -20.99 23.90 -15.53
C GLU A 100 -20.40 24.74 -16.67
N GLU A 101 -19.37 24.25 -17.37
CA GLU A 101 -18.83 24.88 -18.59
C GLU A 101 -19.91 25.00 -19.67
N LEU A 102 -20.63 23.91 -19.97
CA LEU A 102 -21.75 23.94 -20.93
C LEU A 102 -22.86 24.90 -20.53
N LYS A 103 -23.20 24.98 -19.23
CA LYS A 103 -24.17 25.96 -18.75
C LYS A 103 -23.66 27.38 -18.93
N ASN A 104 -22.38 27.62 -18.68
CA ASN A 104 -21.78 28.93 -18.85
C ASN A 104 -21.81 29.37 -20.31
N GLU A 105 -21.43 28.48 -21.24
CA GLU A 105 -21.57 28.70 -22.68
C GLU A 105 -23.03 29.01 -23.07
N HIS A 106 -23.98 28.26 -22.51
CA HIS A 106 -25.40 28.53 -22.73
C HIS A 106 -25.82 29.91 -22.22
N TYR A 107 -25.37 30.34 -21.04
CA TYR A 107 -25.67 31.67 -20.51
C TYR A 107 -25.08 32.78 -21.40
N VAL A 108 -23.86 32.61 -21.91
CA VAL A 108 -23.26 33.56 -22.87
C VAL A 108 -24.15 33.71 -24.10
N MET A 109 -24.58 32.61 -24.72
CA MET A 109 -25.49 32.67 -25.88
C MET A 109 -26.82 33.37 -25.56
N VAL A 110 -27.41 33.11 -24.39
CA VAL A 110 -28.65 33.77 -23.96
C VAL A 110 -28.44 35.27 -23.76
N PHE A 111 -27.31 35.69 -23.22
CA PHE A 111 -26.98 37.11 -23.08
C PHE A 111 -26.76 37.79 -24.44
N GLU A 112 -26.10 37.12 -25.39
CA GLU A 112 -25.95 37.62 -26.76
C GLU A 112 -27.30 37.76 -27.49
N GLU A 113 -28.19 36.78 -27.33
CA GLU A 113 -29.54 36.85 -27.88
C GLU A 113 -30.34 37.99 -27.23
N LEU A 114 -30.22 38.17 -25.91
CA LEU A 114 -30.87 39.25 -25.19
C LEU A 114 -30.35 40.62 -25.64
N ASP A 115 -29.04 40.81 -25.80
CA ASP A 115 -28.45 42.06 -26.33
C ASP A 115 -28.96 42.34 -27.74
N SER A 116 -29.02 41.32 -28.59
CA SER A 116 -29.56 41.42 -29.95
C SER A 116 -31.04 41.85 -29.97
N ARG A 117 -31.87 41.24 -29.12
CA ARG A 117 -33.30 41.60 -28.99
C ARG A 117 -33.48 43.01 -28.43
N LEU A 118 -32.68 43.41 -27.45
CA LEU A 118 -32.68 44.76 -26.90
C LEU A 118 -32.20 45.80 -27.91
N TYR A 119 -31.23 45.48 -28.75
CA TYR A 119 -30.78 46.35 -29.84
C TYR A 119 -31.90 46.61 -30.85
N VAL A 120 -32.67 45.59 -31.23
CA VAL A 120 -33.84 45.76 -32.11
C VAL A 120 -34.92 46.62 -31.44
N LEU A 121 -35.19 46.39 -30.15
CA LEU A 121 -36.16 47.17 -29.39
C LEU A 121 -35.78 48.66 -29.30
N GLU A 122 -34.49 48.96 -29.15
CA GLU A 122 -33.96 50.33 -29.15
C GLU A 122 -34.27 51.08 -30.45
N LYS A 123 -34.21 50.39 -31.60
CA LYS A 123 -34.51 50.97 -32.92
C LYS A 123 -35.99 51.30 -33.08
N CYS A 124 -36.87 50.62 -32.35
CA CYS A 124 -38.32 50.81 -32.38
C CYS A 124 -38.85 51.76 -31.28
N CYS A 125 -38.01 52.17 -30.32
CA CYS A 125 -38.43 52.99 -29.17
C CYS A 125 -38.37 54.51 -29.43
N HIS A 126 -39.26 55.24 -28.75
CA HIS A 126 -39.29 56.70 -28.72
C HIS A 126 -38.09 57.28 -27.93
N ALA A 127 -37.73 58.54 -28.18
CA ALA A 127 -36.52 59.17 -27.63
C ALA A 127 -36.41 59.16 -26.09
N GLN A 128 -37.54 59.08 -25.38
CA GLN A 128 -37.59 59.01 -23.90
C GLN A 128 -37.16 57.65 -23.32
N ASP A 129 -37.35 56.55 -24.06
CA ASP A 129 -37.08 55.19 -23.57
C ASP A 129 -35.67 54.69 -23.94
N LYS A 130 -34.92 55.45 -24.74
CA LYS A 130 -33.58 55.06 -25.22
C LYS A 130 -32.50 55.10 -24.14
N GLU A 131 -32.53 56.08 -23.25
CA GLU A 131 -31.59 56.24 -22.13
C GLU A 131 -31.60 55.04 -21.15
N PRO A 132 -32.76 54.62 -20.60
CA PRO A 132 -32.81 53.45 -19.72
C PRO A 132 -32.47 52.15 -20.47
N LEU A 133 -32.78 52.04 -21.76
CA LEU A 133 -32.43 50.86 -22.56
C LEU A 133 -30.91 50.75 -22.79
N HIS A 134 -30.22 51.86 -23.07
CA HIS A 134 -28.76 51.89 -23.19
C HIS A 134 -28.06 51.53 -21.88
N LYS A 135 -28.58 51.99 -20.74
CA LYS A 135 -28.03 51.60 -19.42
C LYS A 135 -28.19 50.10 -19.18
N LEU A 136 -29.31 49.51 -19.58
CA LEU A 136 -29.56 48.07 -19.48
C LEU A 136 -28.62 47.27 -20.40
N GLN A 137 -28.46 47.67 -21.67
CA GLN A 137 -27.53 47.05 -22.61
C GLN A 137 -26.08 47.13 -22.11
N TYR A 138 -25.66 48.28 -21.59
CA TYR A 138 -24.31 48.45 -21.03
C TYR A 138 -24.08 47.53 -19.83
N TRP A 139 -25.07 47.40 -18.94
CA TRP A 139 -24.99 46.49 -17.81
C TRP A 139 -24.91 45.03 -18.26
N ILE A 140 -25.74 44.60 -19.23
CA ILE A 140 -25.72 43.22 -19.77
C ILE A 140 -24.35 42.89 -20.38
N ARG A 141 -23.78 43.80 -21.17
CA ARG A 141 -22.45 43.63 -21.78
C ARG A 141 -21.34 43.55 -20.74
N ASN A 142 -21.43 44.32 -19.65
CA ASN A 142 -20.49 44.20 -18.55
C ASN A 142 -20.61 42.83 -17.85
N GLN A 143 -21.83 42.33 -17.64
CA GLN A 143 -22.05 41.01 -17.03
C GLN A 143 -21.56 39.85 -17.92
N SER A 144 -21.71 39.96 -19.24
CA SER A 144 -21.22 38.93 -20.18
C SER A 144 -19.69 38.95 -20.33
N SER A 145 -19.03 40.08 -20.05
CA SER A 145 -17.55 40.23 -20.14
C SER A 145 -16.77 39.76 -18.90
N LEU A 146 -17.47 39.44 -17.81
CA LEU A 146 -16.88 39.06 -16.51
C LEU A 146 -16.73 37.53 -16.33
N ASN A 147 -17.18 36.74 -17.31
CA ASN A 147 -16.97 35.29 -17.41
C ASN A 147 -15.82 34.98 -18.35
#